data_AF-A0A842R6G0-F1
#
_entry.id   AF-A0A842R6G0-F1
#
_cell.length_a   1.000
_cell.length_b   1.000
_cell.length_c   1.000
_cell.angle_alpha   90.00
_cell.angle_beta   90.00
_cell.angle_gamma   90.00
#
_symmetry.space_group_name_H-M   'P 1'
#
loop_
_entity.id
_entity.type
_entity.pdbx_description
1 polymer ?
#
loop_
_entity_poly.entity_id
_entity_poly.type
_entity_poly.pdbx_seq_one_letter_code
_entity_poly.pdbx_strand_id
1 'polypeptide(L)'
;MKLLYLGHAGILVKHQGTTVAIDPFISGSFLWNGKINVYRGESPWIGKEGSIQRFIDAFGAQIDAVAITHAHLDHFDPPTIMALINHDLEIQVIAPYPVVDWLQASSILDPAITKFLAPVMWNETLTVEGPGGELEVIVMPNPGIPRESRPYRVGYLVAPPSKPGVAHVGDAHSNGPWEHCRSRVKSLVTWGRKDRIETINYFKPHGLLSTWWIHWERFIPGNFTCSQDPDIFVNDARAAGVESGVLDYKTWTDAW
;
A
#
# COMPACT_ATOMS: atom_id res chain seq x y z
N MET A 1 -3.95 15.08 -4.69
CA MET A 1 -2.86 14.08 -4.61
C MET A 1 -2.96 13.18 -5.82
N LYS A 2 -1.92 12.44 -6.17
CA LYS A 2 -1.94 11.56 -7.35
C LYS A 2 -1.66 10.11 -6.97
N LEU A 3 -2.31 9.19 -7.67
CA LEU A 3 -2.19 7.75 -7.52
C LEU A 3 -1.73 7.10 -8.82
N LEU A 4 -0.82 6.14 -8.71
CA LEU A 4 -0.48 5.24 -9.81
C LEU A 4 -0.61 3.80 -9.30
N TYR A 5 -1.29 2.94 -10.05
CA TYR A 5 -1.44 1.55 -9.67
C TYR A 5 -0.29 0.71 -10.19
N LEU A 6 0.39 0.00 -9.30
CA LEU A 6 1.44 -0.94 -9.66
C LEU A 6 0.87 -2.31 -10.00
N GLY A 7 -0.35 -2.59 -9.57
CA GLY A 7 -0.99 -3.90 -9.63
C GLY A 7 -1.10 -4.53 -8.25
N HIS A 8 -2.03 -5.47 -8.13
CA HIS A 8 -2.38 -6.24 -6.94
C HIS A 8 -2.68 -5.35 -5.73
N ALA A 9 -1.76 -5.21 -4.79
CA ALA A 9 -1.86 -4.32 -3.63
C ALA A 9 -1.11 -3.01 -3.83
N GLY A 10 -0.20 -2.97 -4.80
CA GLY A 10 0.81 -1.93 -4.92
C GLY A 10 0.30 -0.65 -5.53
N ILE A 11 0.59 0.47 -4.88
CA ILE A 11 0.33 1.82 -5.41
C ILE A 11 1.51 2.75 -5.16
N LEU A 12 1.63 3.79 -6.00
CA LEU A 12 2.40 4.98 -5.66
C LEU A 12 1.45 6.12 -5.31
N VAL A 13 1.78 6.87 -4.27
CA VAL A 13 1.07 8.06 -3.83
C VAL A 13 1.99 9.26 -3.93
N LYS A 14 1.63 10.28 -4.72
CA LYS A 14 2.47 11.46 -4.98
C LYS A 14 1.80 12.78 -4.60
N HIS A 15 2.57 13.68 -3.99
CA HIS A 15 2.18 15.07 -3.76
C HIS A 15 3.37 16.02 -3.92
N GLN A 16 3.21 17.03 -4.77
CA GLN A 16 4.18 18.12 -4.99
C GLN A 16 5.63 17.72 -5.34
N GLY A 17 5.94 16.44 -5.55
CA GLY A 17 7.29 15.95 -5.82
C GLY A 17 7.64 14.75 -4.95
N THR A 18 7.07 14.68 -3.76
CA THR A 18 7.28 13.62 -2.77
C THR A 18 6.37 12.42 -3.06
N THR A 19 6.94 11.21 -3.05
CA THR A 19 6.25 9.97 -3.42
C THR A 19 6.48 8.87 -2.39
N VAL A 20 5.38 8.23 -1.97
CA VAL A 20 5.40 7.03 -1.13
C VAL A 20 4.92 5.84 -1.97
N ALA A 21 5.71 4.77 -2.02
CA ALA A 21 5.29 3.49 -2.56
C ALA A 21 4.63 2.66 -1.44
N ILE A 22 3.42 2.14 -1.65
CA ILE A 22 2.74 1.28 -0.69
C ILE A 22 2.64 -0.12 -1.29
N ASP A 23 3.09 -1.13 -0.56
CA ASP A 23 3.05 -2.56 -0.93
C ASP A 23 3.57 -2.86 -2.37
N PRO A 24 4.78 -2.40 -2.77
CA PRO A 24 5.26 -2.57 -4.15
C PRO A 24 5.63 -4.04 -4.45
N PHE A 25 4.64 -4.86 -4.80
CA PHE A 25 4.84 -6.24 -5.25
C PHE A 25 5.14 -6.27 -6.76
N ILE A 26 6.40 -6.52 -7.13
CA ILE A 26 6.89 -6.42 -8.51
C ILE A 26 7.46 -7.74 -9.01
N SER A 27 8.00 -8.58 -8.12
CA SER A 27 8.59 -9.89 -8.47
C SER A 27 7.62 -10.82 -9.18
N GLY A 28 6.32 -10.68 -8.93
CA GLY A 28 5.23 -11.38 -9.62
C GLY A 28 5.08 -12.85 -9.30
N SER A 29 5.75 -13.34 -8.26
CA SER A 29 5.38 -14.61 -7.64
C SER A 29 5.65 -14.63 -6.15
N PHE A 30 4.86 -15.40 -5.42
CA PHE A 30 5.02 -15.55 -3.97
C PHE A 30 4.53 -16.91 -3.47
N LEU A 31 5.03 -17.35 -2.32
CA LEU A 31 4.58 -18.58 -1.67
C LEU A 31 3.30 -18.32 -0.86
N TRP A 32 2.25 -19.08 -1.11
CA TRP A 32 1.01 -19.04 -0.32
C TRP A 32 0.40 -20.43 -0.21
N ASN A 33 0.07 -20.84 1.02
CA ASN A 33 -0.50 -22.16 1.34
C ASN A 33 0.27 -23.33 0.68
N GLY A 34 1.60 -23.28 0.75
CA GLY A 34 2.48 -24.32 0.20
C GLY A 34 2.57 -24.35 -1.33
N LYS A 35 2.04 -23.34 -2.04
CA LYS A 35 2.10 -23.24 -3.51
C LYS A 35 2.68 -21.90 -3.93
N ILE A 36 3.50 -21.92 -4.98
CA ILE A 36 3.93 -20.68 -5.64
C ILE A 36 2.76 -20.14 -6.46
N ASN A 37 2.32 -18.94 -6.12
CA ASN A 37 1.33 -18.19 -6.86
C ASN A 37 2.05 -17.24 -7.80
N VAL A 38 1.73 -17.33 -9.09
CA VAL A 38 2.36 -16.52 -10.13
C VAL A 38 1.34 -15.57 -10.70
N TYR A 39 1.73 -14.31 -10.81
CA TYR A 39 0.94 -13.23 -11.36
C TYR A 39 0.55 -13.48 -12.83
N ARG A 40 -0.71 -13.17 -13.15
CA ARG A 40 -1.33 -13.31 -14.48
C ARG A 40 -2.27 -12.14 -14.80
N GLY A 41 -2.16 -11.04 -14.07
CA GLY A 41 -2.84 -9.79 -14.38
C GLY A 41 -2.15 -9.03 -15.51
N GLU A 42 -2.59 -7.80 -15.73
CA GLU A 42 -2.19 -6.98 -16.89
C GLU A 42 -1.15 -5.90 -16.55
N SER A 43 -0.76 -5.77 -15.28
CA SER A 43 0.23 -4.78 -14.86
C SER A 43 1.51 -4.91 -15.71
N PRO A 44 2.00 -3.80 -16.28
CA PRO A 44 3.28 -3.80 -16.99
C PRO A 44 4.47 -3.96 -16.04
N TRP A 45 4.25 -3.74 -14.74
CA TRP A 45 5.29 -3.70 -13.72
C TRP A 45 5.58 -5.09 -13.16
N ILE A 46 4.60 -5.99 -13.05
CA ILE A 46 4.71 -7.22 -12.25
C ILE A 46 5.14 -8.44 -13.07
N GLY A 47 6.07 -9.23 -12.54
CA GLY A 47 6.30 -10.65 -12.91
C GLY A 47 6.94 -10.94 -14.27
N LYS A 48 7.20 -9.91 -15.08
CA LYS A 48 7.98 -10.05 -16.32
C LYS A 48 9.47 -10.07 -15.99
N GLU A 49 10.27 -10.72 -16.83
CA GLU A 49 11.74 -10.69 -16.71
C GLU A 49 12.23 -9.23 -16.63
N GLY A 50 13.13 -8.91 -15.72
CA GLY A 50 13.64 -7.56 -15.48
C GLY A 50 12.61 -6.55 -14.95
N SER A 51 11.44 -7.00 -14.47
CA SER A 51 10.38 -6.16 -13.88
C SER A 51 10.89 -5.23 -12.79
N ILE A 52 11.62 -5.78 -11.81
CA ILE A 52 12.18 -5.01 -10.69
C ILE A 52 13.09 -3.90 -11.21
N GLN A 53 14.06 -4.22 -12.09
CA GLN A 53 14.95 -3.20 -12.63
C GLN A 53 14.19 -2.12 -13.40
N ARG A 54 13.22 -2.49 -14.25
CA ARG A 54 12.39 -1.51 -14.96
C ARG A 54 11.58 -0.62 -14.00
N PHE A 55 11.09 -1.18 -12.91
CA PHE A 55 10.39 -0.41 -11.88
C PHE A 55 11.34 0.58 -11.20
N ILE A 56 12.55 0.16 -10.84
CA ILE A 56 13.60 1.03 -10.29
C ILE A 56 13.98 2.13 -11.30
N ASP A 57 14.21 1.78 -12.57
CA ASP A 57 14.57 2.76 -13.61
C ASP A 57 13.46 3.80 -13.83
N ALA A 58 12.19 3.38 -13.71
CA ALA A 58 11.04 4.27 -13.91
C ALA A 58 10.73 5.15 -12.70
N PHE A 59 10.87 4.61 -11.48
CA PHE A 59 10.33 5.25 -10.27
C PHE A 59 11.32 5.38 -9.12
N GLY A 60 12.42 4.62 -9.10
CA GLY A 60 13.38 4.57 -7.99
C GLY A 60 13.82 5.95 -7.52
N ALA A 61 14.27 6.81 -8.45
CA ALA A 61 14.72 8.17 -8.14
C ALA A 61 13.60 9.15 -7.72
N GLN A 62 12.34 8.72 -7.70
CA GLN A 62 11.19 9.54 -7.29
C GLN A 62 10.56 9.06 -5.98
N ILE A 63 10.92 7.87 -5.49
CA ILE A 63 10.34 7.26 -4.30
C ILE A 63 11.16 7.69 -3.10
N ASP A 64 10.55 8.42 -2.16
CA ASP A 64 11.22 8.88 -0.94
C ASP A 64 10.99 7.91 0.22
N ALA A 65 9.88 7.15 0.18
CA ALA A 65 9.57 6.14 1.18
C ALA A 65 8.84 4.94 0.60
N VAL A 66 9.04 3.78 1.23
CA VAL A 66 8.27 2.56 1.01
C VAL A 66 7.52 2.17 2.28
N ALA A 67 6.20 2.04 2.17
CA ALA A 67 5.32 1.63 3.25
C ALA A 67 4.78 0.22 2.99
N ILE A 68 4.91 -0.67 3.96
CA ILE A 68 4.48 -2.08 3.86
C ILE A 68 3.39 -2.34 4.88
N THR A 69 2.23 -2.82 4.45
CA THR A 69 1.05 -2.99 5.31
C THR A 69 1.18 -4.19 6.24
N HIS A 70 1.75 -5.30 5.76
CA HIS A 70 2.01 -6.52 6.52
C HIS A 70 2.93 -7.50 5.79
N ALA A 71 3.29 -8.59 6.47
CA ALA A 71 4.36 -9.50 6.06
C ALA A 71 3.95 -10.59 5.04
N HIS A 72 2.71 -10.59 4.53
CA HIS A 72 2.39 -11.50 3.43
C HIS A 72 3.17 -11.11 2.19
N LEU A 73 3.66 -12.12 1.46
CA LEU A 73 4.65 -11.91 0.40
C LEU A 73 4.11 -11.22 -0.86
N ASP A 74 2.80 -11.05 -0.96
CA ASP A 74 2.12 -10.28 -1.99
C ASP A 74 1.93 -8.79 -1.62
N HIS A 75 2.35 -8.39 -0.41
CA HIS A 75 2.47 -7.00 0.03
C HIS A 75 3.91 -6.63 0.35
N PHE A 76 4.60 -7.55 1.05
CA PHE A 76 6.00 -7.47 1.33
C PHE A 76 6.78 -8.30 0.31
N ASP A 77 7.37 -7.65 -0.69
CA ASP A 77 8.14 -8.30 -1.75
C ASP A 77 9.64 -8.08 -1.55
N PRO A 78 10.37 -8.95 -0.83
CA PRO A 78 11.73 -8.66 -0.41
C PRO A 78 12.69 -8.31 -1.56
N PRO A 79 12.69 -9.02 -2.72
CA PRO A 79 13.51 -8.63 -3.86
C PRO A 79 13.32 -7.18 -4.29
N THR A 80 12.08 -6.68 -4.29
CA THR A 80 11.76 -5.30 -4.69
C THR A 80 12.18 -4.30 -3.62
N ILE A 81 11.89 -4.60 -2.36
CA ILE A 81 12.28 -3.74 -1.23
C ILE A 81 13.80 -3.60 -1.17
N MET A 82 14.54 -4.71 -1.33
CA MET A 82 15.99 -4.69 -1.37
C MET A 82 16.54 -3.91 -2.57
N ALA A 83 15.91 -4.03 -3.74
CA ALA A 83 16.31 -3.27 -4.93
C ALA A 83 16.09 -1.76 -4.77
N LEU A 84 15.00 -1.34 -4.13
CA LEU A 84 14.73 0.06 -3.79
C LEU A 84 15.80 0.60 -2.83
N ILE A 85 16.01 -0.09 -1.71
CA ILE A 85 17.00 0.30 -0.70
C ILE A 85 18.40 0.38 -1.30
N ASN A 86 18.79 -0.57 -2.16
CA ASN A 86 20.10 -0.55 -2.81
C ASN A 86 20.23 0.54 -3.88
N HIS A 87 19.12 1.01 -4.43
CA HIS A 87 19.10 2.13 -5.38
C HIS A 87 19.34 3.46 -4.67
N ASP A 88 18.71 3.65 -3.52
CA ASP A 88 18.87 4.84 -2.69
C ASP A 88 18.77 4.47 -1.20
N LEU A 89 19.90 4.66 -0.49
CA LEU A 89 20.02 4.33 0.93
C LEU A 89 19.26 5.30 1.83
N GLU A 90 18.79 6.43 1.30
CA GLU A 90 17.98 7.41 2.03
C GLU A 90 16.48 7.07 2.00
N ILE A 91 16.04 6.09 1.20
CA ILE A 91 14.64 5.66 1.17
C ILE A 91 14.20 5.20 2.56
N GLN A 92 13.16 5.84 3.09
CA GLN A 92 12.58 5.46 4.37
C GLN A 92 11.74 4.19 4.23
N VAL A 93 11.96 3.21 5.10
CA VAL A 93 11.14 1.99 5.18
C VAL A 93 10.18 2.08 6.36
N ILE A 94 8.88 2.09 6.06
CA ILE A 94 7.79 2.21 7.04
C ILE A 94 7.03 0.88 7.08
N ALA A 95 7.20 0.09 8.13
CA ALA A 95 6.64 -1.26 8.16
C ALA A 95 6.29 -1.76 9.58
N PRO A 96 5.36 -2.71 9.71
CA PRO A 96 5.05 -3.38 10.98
C PRO A 96 6.19 -4.31 11.42
N TYR A 97 6.17 -4.71 12.70
CA TYR A 97 7.29 -5.43 13.29
C TYR A 97 7.71 -6.73 12.60
N PRO A 98 6.82 -7.59 12.05
CA PRO A 98 7.29 -8.83 11.43
C PRO A 98 8.12 -8.57 10.16
N VAL A 99 7.82 -7.48 9.44
CA VAL A 99 8.57 -7.06 8.25
C VAL A 99 9.93 -6.51 8.67
N VAL A 100 9.96 -5.67 9.69
CA VAL A 100 11.21 -5.12 10.25
C VAL A 100 12.11 -6.23 10.80
N ASP A 101 11.55 -7.16 11.58
CA ASP A 101 12.28 -8.30 12.12
C ASP A 101 12.89 -9.16 11.00
N TRP A 102 12.12 -9.41 9.93
CA TRP A 102 12.62 -10.14 8.76
C TRP A 102 13.79 -9.40 8.09
N LEU A 103 13.63 -8.09 7.86
CA LEU A 103 14.65 -7.26 7.21
C LEU A 103 15.94 -7.22 8.05
N GLN A 104 15.83 -7.04 9.37
CA GLN A 104 16.96 -7.09 10.30
C GLN A 104 17.63 -8.47 10.32
N ALA A 105 16.85 -9.56 10.33
CA ALA A 105 17.37 -10.93 10.37
C ALA A 105 17.99 -11.37 9.05
N SER A 106 17.60 -10.77 7.92
CA SER A 106 18.01 -11.20 6.59
C SER A 106 19.51 -11.07 6.32
N SER A 107 20.29 -10.39 7.17
CA SER A 107 21.74 -10.12 7.00
C SER A 107 22.12 -9.36 5.71
N ILE A 108 21.12 -8.97 4.90
CA ILE A 108 21.31 -8.29 3.61
C ILE A 108 21.38 -6.77 3.82
N LEU A 109 20.83 -6.25 4.91
CA LEU A 109 20.94 -4.83 5.23
C LEU A 109 22.24 -4.54 5.97
N ASP A 110 23.10 -3.71 5.36
CA ASP A 110 24.22 -3.06 6.04
C ASP A 110 23.68 -2.33 7.30
N PRO A 111 24.32 -2.45 8.48
CA PRO A 111 23.93 -1.70 9.67
C PRO A 111 23.82 -0.17 9.46
N ALA A 112 24.43 0.40 8.43
CA ALA A 112 24.24 1.80 8.04
C ALA A 112 22.83 2.07 7.48
N ILE A 113 22.24 1.09 6.80
CA ILE A 113 20.89 1.15 6.20
C ILE A 113 19.81 0.97 7.27
N THR A 114 20.11 0.26 8.36
CA THR A 114 19.15 -0.03 9.43
C THR A 114 18.86 1.17 10.35
N LYS A 115 19.52 2.31 10.15
CA LYS A 115 19.40 3.50 11.01
C LYS A 115 17.95 4.02 11.12
N PHE A 116 17.12 3.77 10.12
CA PHE A 116 15.70 4.17 10.09
C PHE A 116 14.71 3.00 10.09
N LEU A 117 15.20 1.77 10.32
CA LEU A 117 14.37 0.57 10.30
C LEU A 117 13.84 0.24 11.70
N ALA A 118 12.84 1.00 12.15
CA ALA A 118 12.07 0.75 13.36
C ALA A 118 10.64 0.34 13.01
N PRO A 119 10.02 -0.60 13.76
CA PRO A 119 8.64 -0.97 13.52
C PRO A 119 7.72 0.20 13.84
N VAL A 120 6.70 0.39 12.99
CA VAL A 120 5.68 1.40 13.24
C VAL A 120 4.92 1.13 14.53
N MET A 121 4.50 2.20 15.18
CA MET A 121 3.74 2.17 16.42
C MET A 121 2.25 2.42 16.16
N TRP A 122 1.42 1.94 17.08
CA TRP A 122 -0.03 2.13 17.02
C TRP A 122 -0.42 3.61 16.93
N ASN A 123 -1.14 3.99 15.86
CA ASN A 123 -1.57 5.37 15.55
C ASN A 123 -0.43 6.39 15.40
N GLU A 124 0.79 5.93 15.14
CA GLU A 124 1.92 6.80 14.87
C GLU A 124 1.70 7.63 13.60
N THR A 125 2.34 8.79 13.56
CA THR A 125 2.47 9.62 12.35
C THR A 125 3.95 9.78 12.07
N LEU A 126 4.38 9.32 10.91
CA LEU A 126 5.76 9.45 10.43
C LEU A 126 5.80 10.55 9.38
N THR A 127 6.88 11.32 9.34
CA THR A 127 7.13 12.31 8.28
C THR A 127 8.05 11.72 7.22
N VAL A 128 7.67 11.90 5.97
CA VAL A 128 8.47 11.61 4.77
C VAL A 128 8.79 12.94 4.12
N GLU A 129 10.08 13.27 4.05
CA GLU A 129 10.59 14.46 3.37
C GLU A 129 11.00 14.08 1.95
N GLY A 130 10.61 14.90 0.97
CA GLY A 130 11.06 14.75 -0.41
C GLY A 130 11.19 16.10 -1.11
N PRO A 131 11.59 16.13 -2.39
CA PRO A 131 11.82 17.37 -3.14
C PRO A 131 10.58 18.29 -3.22
N GLY A 132 9.40 17.72 -3.04
CA GLY A 132 8.11 18.40 -3.08
C GLY A 132 7.63 18.98 -1.76
N GLY A 133 8.35 18.73 -0.66
CA GLY A 133 7.94 19.01 0.70
C GLY A 133 7.56 17.74 1.47
N GLU A 134 6.84 17.93 2.58
CA GLU A 134 6.57 16.87 3.54
C GLU A 134 5.26 16.13 3.26
N LEU A 135 5.27 14.82 3.50
CA LEU A 135 4.09 13.98 3.64
C LEU A 135 4.08 13.33 5.03
N GLU A 136 2.90 13.27 5.64
CA GLU A 136 2.63 12.43 6.81
C GLU A 136 2.15 11.06 6.35
N VAL A 137 2.74 10.01 6.92
CA VAL A 137 2.29 8.62 6.80
C VAL A 137 1.75 8.20 8.16
N ILE A 138 0.42 8.13 8.26
CA ILE A 138 -0.30 7.88 9.50
C ILE A 138 -0.68 6.41 9.55
N VAL A 139 -0.27 5.73 10.61
CA VAL A 139 -0.51 4.30 10.83
C VAL A 139 -1.99 4.08 11.16
N MET A 140 -2.60 3.13 10.47
CA MET A 140 -3.99 2.73 10.64
C MET A 140 -4.07 1.23 10.99
N PRO A 141 -3.95 0.83 12.27
CA PRO A 141 -3.95 -0.58 12.66
C PRO A 141 -5.16 -1.35 12.13
N ASN A 142 -4.96 -2.55 11.59
CA ASN A 142 -6.07 -3.31 11.00
C ASN A 142 -7.03 -3.84 12.07
N PRO A 143 -8.32 -4.03 11.73
CA PRO A 143 -9.29 -4.62 12.65
C PRO A 143 -8.92 -6.05 13.05
N GLY A 144 -9.35 -6.47 14.24
CA GLY A 144 -9.24 -7.86 14.70
C GLY A 144 -7.84 -8.31 15.11
N ILE A 145 -6.84 -7.41 15.10
CA ILE A 145 -5.52 -7.68 15.69
C ILE A 145 -5.50 -7.26 17.17
N PRO A 146 -4.68 -7.89 18.02
CA PRO A 146 -4.47 -7.44 19.39
C PRO A 146 -3.96 -5.99 19.43
N ARG A 147 -4.46 -5.21 20.40
CA ARG A 147 -4.01 -3.83 20.60
C ARG A 147 -2.65 -3.82 21.30
N GLU A 148 -1.62 -3.93 20.49
CA GLU A 148 -0.22 -3.90 20.91
C GLU A 148 0.45 -2.60 20.48
N SER A 149 1.57 -2.25 21.12
CA SER A 149 2.32 -1.04 20.78
C SER A 149 2.88 -1.10 19.36
N ARG A 150 3.28 -2.29 18.90
CA ARG A 150 3.81 -2.59 17.57
C ARG A 150 2.85 -3.53 16.85
N PRO A 151 1.91 -3.04 16.03
CA PRO A 151 0.99 -3.89 15.30
C PRO A 151 1.71 -4.76 14.27
N TYR A 152 1.22 -5.99 14.02
CA TYR A 152 1.74 -6.86 12.95
C TYR A 152 1.11 -6.61 11.58
N ARG A 153 0.03 -5.82 11.52
CA ARG A 153 -0.71 -5.51 10.29
C ARG A 153 -1.41 -4.17 10.40
N VAL A 154 -1.22 -3.33 9.40
CA VAL A 154 -1.70 -1.95 9.37
C VAL A 154 -2.14 -1.56 7.96
N GLY A 155 -2.95 -0.53 7.85
CA GLY A 155 -3.01 0.34 6.70
C GLY A 155 -2.26 1.64 6.96
N TYR A 156 -2.26 2.54 5.97
CA TYR A 156 -1.65 3.86 6.08
C TYR A 156 -2.55 4.93 5.48
N LEU A 157 -2.58 6.11 6.08
CA LEU A 157 -3.03 7.33 5.43
C LEU A 157 -1.81 8.16 5.05
N VAL A 158 -1.65 8.43 3.75
CA VAL A 158 -0.63 9.35 3.24
C VAL A 158 -1.30 10.69 2.95
N ALA A 159 -0.82 11.76 3.58
CA ALA A 159 -1.41 13.09 3.45
C ALA A 159 -0.36 14.19 3.64
N PRO A 160 -0.52 15.39 3.05
CA PRO A 160 0.27 16.54 3.47
C PRO A 160 -0.07 16.91 4.94
N PRO A 161 0.84 17.57 5.67
CA PRO A 161 0.62 17.94 7.06
C PRO A 161 -0.70 18.67 7.29
N SER A 162 -1.48 18.19 8.25
CA SER A 162 -2.82 18.72 8.61
C SER A 162 -3.84 18.80 7.45
N LYS A 163 -3.55 18.21 6.29
CA LYS A 163 -4.44 18.17 5.14
C LYS A 163 -5.05 16.79 4.96
N PRO A 164 -6.12 16.67 4.17
CA PRO A 164 -6.66 15.38 3.81
C PRO A 164 -5.75 14.63 2.83
N GLY A 165 -5.94 13.31 2.74
CA GLY A 165 -5.10 12.45 1.92
C GLY A 165 -5.76 11.14 1.48
N VAL A 166 -4.89 10.18 1.16
CA VAL A 166 -5.25 8.87 0.63
C VAL A 166 -5.00 7.79 1.68
N ALA A 167 -6.04 7.06 2.06
CA ALA A 167 -5.90 5.89 2.93
C ALA A 167 -5.74 4.62 2.08
N HIS A 168 -4.78 3.77 2.42
CA HIS A 168 -4.61 2.42 1.93
C HIS A 168 -4.76 1.45 3.09
N VAL A 169 -5.86 0.71 3.17
CA VAL A 169 -6.17 -0.12 4.35
C VAL A 169 -5.48 -1.50 4.35
N GLY A 170 -4.63 -1.76 3.35
CA GLY A 170 -4.07 -3.09 3.09
C GLY A 170 -5.20 -4.11 2.96
N ASP A 171 -5.01 -5.28 3.57
CA ASP A 171 -6.02 -6.33 3.56
C ASP A 171 -7.14 -6.16 4.60
N ALA A 172 -7.40 -4.97 5.16
CA ALA A 172 -8.44 -4.85 6.20
C ALA A 172 -9.81 -5.38 5.72
N HIS A 173 -10.38 -6.33 6.47
CA HIS A 173 -11.67 -6.95 6.14
C HIS A 173 -12.88 -6.20 6.68
N SER A 174 -12.66 -5.23 7.58
CA SER A 174 -13.69 -4.47 8.24
C SER A 174 -13.12 -3.12 8.70
N ASN A 175 -13.93 -2.34 9.42
CA ASN A 175 -13.50 -1.06 9.97
C ASN A 175 -12.54 -1.25 11.15
N GLY A 176 -11.36 -0.65 11.06
CA GLY A 176 -10.41 -0.58 12.16
C GLY A 176 -10.65 0.60 13.11
N PRO A 177 -9.83 0.72 14.17
CA PRO A 177 -9.87 1.82 15.14
C PRO A 177 -9.22 3.09 14.58
N TRP A 178 -9.78 3.62 13.50
CA TRP A 178 -9.20 4.68 12.68
C TRP A 178 -9.78 6.08 12.97
N GLU A 179 -10.46 6.24 14.11
CA GLU A 179 -11.14 7.49 14.48
C GLU A 179 -10.20 8.70 14.49
N HIS A 180 -8.92 8.51 14.83
CA HIS A 180 -7.93 9.58 14.94
C HIS A 180 -7.59 10.25 13.61
N CYS A 181 -7.77 9.55 12.48
CA CYS A 181 -7.44 10.07 11.15
C CYS A 181 -8.63 10.04 10.17
N ARG A 182 -9.78 9.53 10.59
CA ARG A 182 -10.97 9.31 9.76
C ARG A 182 -11.40 10.54 8.95
N SER A 183 -11.39 11.73 9.55
CA SER A 183 -11.80 12.99 8.91
C SER A 183 -10.85 13.49 7.82
N ARG A 184 -9.62 12.94 7.78
CA ARG A 184 -8.59 13.30 6.80
C ARG A 184 -8.62 12.39 5.57
N VAL A 185 -9.42 11.33 5.54
CA VAL A 185 -9.49 10.43 4.37
C VAL A 185 -10.42 11.01 3.32
N LYS A 186 -9.89 11.36 2.14
CA LYS A 186 -10.69 11.81 0.98
C LYS A 186 -10.71 10.84 -0.17
N SER A 187 -9.66 10.03 -0.27
CA SER A 187 -9.57 8.92 -1.19
C SER A 187 -9.25 7.65 -0.41
N LEU A 188 -9.99 6.58 -0.68
CA LEU A 188 -9.82 5.28 -0.03
C LEU A 188 -9.34 4.25 -1.04
N VAL A 189 -8.23 3.59 -0.76
CA VAL A 189 -7.75 2.41 -1.49
C VAL A 189 -7.99 1.23 -0.57
N THR A 190 -8.87 0.33 -0.99
CA THR A 190 -9.36 -0.73 -0.12
C THR A 190 -9.56 -2.03 -0.87
N TRP A 191 -9.41 -3.13 -0.15
CA TRP A 191 -9.90 -4.43 -0.53
C TRP A 191 -11.21 -4.70 0.22
N GLY A 192 -12.20 -5.30 -0.42
CA GLY A 192 -13.36 -5.76 0.34
C GLY A 192 -14.18 -6.81 -0.38
N ARG A 193 -13.96 -8.06 0.04
CA ARG A 193 -14.70 -9.21 -0.46
C ARG A 193 -16.18 -9.18 -0.05
N LYS A 194 -16.48 -8.85 1.22
CA LYS A 194 -17.85 -8.83 1.77
C LYS A 194 -18.24 -7.47 2.33
N ASP A 195 -17.34 -6.82 3.05
CA ASP A 195 -17.69 -5.62 3.84
C ASP A 195 -17.14 -4.33 3.20
N ARG A 196 -16.84 -4.33 1.88
CA ARG A 196 -16.34 -3.13 1.16
C ARG A 196 -17.22 -1.90 1.35
N ILE A 197 -18.54 -2.11 1.34
CA ILE A 197 -19.51 -1.03 1.53
C ILE A 197 -19.49 -0.51 2.97
N GLU A 198 -19.21 -1.37 3.96
CA GLU A 198 -19.09 -0.93 5.35
C GLU A 198 -17.87 -0.02 5.54
N THR A 199 -16.75 -0.34 4.88
CA THR A 199 -15.55 0.51 4.89
C THR A 199 -15.80 1.85 4.19
N ILE A 200 -16.45 1.84 3.03
CA ILE A 200 -16.84 3.07 2.33
C ILE A 200 -17.77 3.91 3.22
N ASN A 201 -18.81 3.29 3.80
CA ASN A 201 -19.76 3.96 4.69
C ASN A 201 -19.14 4.42 6.00
N TYR A 202 -18.02 3.83 6.43
CA TYR A 202 -17.27 4.33 7.55
C TYR A 202 -16.63 5.68 7.22
N PHE A 203 -15.96 5.85 6.08
CA PHE A 203 -15.32 7.14 5.76
C PHE A 203 -16.30 8.18 5.17
N LYS A 204 -17.37 7.74 4.50
CA LYS A 204 -18.32 8.62 3.79
C LYS A 204 -18.90 9.77 4.62
N PRO A 205 -19.40 9.59 5.86
CA PRO A 205 -19.90 10.69 6.69
C PRO A 205 -18.87 11.78 6.99
N HIS A 206 -17.58 11.49 6.80
CA HIS A 206 -16.46 12.40 7.01
C HIS A 206 -15.92 12.98 5.70
N GLY A 207 -16.72 12.87 4.63
CA GLY A 207 -16.47 13.49 3.34
C GLY A 207 -15.47 12.73 2.47
N LEU A 208 -15.52 11.40 2.48
CA LEU A 208 -14.88 10.58 1.45
C LEU A 208 -15.41 11.00 0.07
N LEU A 209 -14.51 11.24 -0.88
CA LEU A 209 -14.85 11.68 -2.23
C LEU A 209 -14.72 10.53 -3.24
N SER A 210 -13.65 9.75 -3.12
CA SER A 210 -13.32 8.67 -4.05
C SER A 210 -12.92 7.39 -3.33
N THR A 211 -13.06 6.26 -4.03
CA THR A 211 -12.59 4.97 -3.56
C THR A 211 -12.12 4.09 -4.72
N TRP A 212 -11.07 3.32 -4.47
CA TRP A 212 -10.35 2.52 -5.47
C TRP A 212 -10.13 1.10 -4.95
N TRP A 213 -10.19 0.13 -5.86
CA TRP A 213 -10.05 -1.28 -5.51
C TRP A 213 -8.65 -1.83 -5.83
N ILE A 214 -8.11 -2.58 -4.88
CA ILE A 214 -6.89 -3.41 -4.97
C ILE A 214 -7.23 -4.91 -4.79
N HIS A 215 -6.28 -5.82 -4.96
CA HIS A 215 -6.46 -7.28 -4.79
C HIS A 215 -7.44 -7.96 -5.76
N TRP A 216 -7.77 -7.31 -6.87
CA TRP A 216 -8.70 -7.89 -7.86
C TRP A 216 -7.96 -8.72 -8.92
N GLU A 217 -6.65 -8.53 -9.10
CA GLU A 217 -5.88 -9.14 -10.19
C GLU A 217 -5.71 -10.65 -10.08
N ARG A 218 -5.35 -11.27 -11.21
CA ARG A 218 -5.31 -12.72 -11.38
C ARG A 218 -3.95 -13.32 -11.05
N PHE A 219 -3.98 -14.48 -10.40
CA PHE A 219 -2.80 -15.30 -10.16
C PHE A 219 -3.14 -16.79 -10.31
N ILE A 220 -2.11 -17.63 -10.52
CA ILE A 220 -2.24 -19.09 -10.67
C ILE A 220 -1.33 -19.78 -9.65
N PRO A 221 -1.82 -20.78 -8.88
CA PRO A 221 -3.10 -21.49 -9.04
C PRO A 221 -4.33 -20.69 -8.59
N GLY A 222 -4.17 -19.56 -7.90
CA GLY A 222 -5.31 -18.69 -7.56
C GLY A 222 -6.13 -19.21 -6.38
N ASN A 223 -5.52 -20.00 -5.50
CA ASN A 223 -6.17 -20.52 -4.28
C ASN A 223 -6.24 -19.47 -3.15
N PHE A 224 -6.04 -18.19 -3.47
CA PHE A 224 -6.10 -17.07 -2.54
C PHE A 224 -7.17 -16.08 -3.01
N THR A 225 -7.64 -15.22 -2.13
CA THR A 225 -8.92 -14.49 -2.23
C THR A 225 -8.97 -13.34 -3.23
N CYS A 226 -8.10 -13.35 -4.24
CA CYS A 226 -8.02 -12.37 -5.33
C CYS A 226 -8.70 -12.91 -6.59
N SER A 227 -8.41 -12.35 -7.78
CA SER A 227 -9.06 -12.73 -9.05
C SER A 227 -10.57 -12.43 -9.09
N GLN A 228 -10.93 -11.20 -8.70
CA GLN A 228 -12.32 -10.73 -8.71
C GLN A 228 -12.53 -9.72 -9.84
N ASP A 229 -13.76 -9.62 -10.34
CA ASP A 229 -14.13 -8.63 -11.35
C ASP A 229 -14.20 -7.24 -10.70
N PRO A 230 -13.32 -6.29 -11.09
CA PRO A 230 -13.26 -4.97 -10.48
C PRO A 230 -14.56 -4.16 -10.57
N ASP A 231 -15.40 -4.43 -11.58
CA ASP A 231 -16.61 -3.66 -11.84
C ASP A 231 -17.67 -3.84 -10.73
N ILE A 232 -17.65 -4.96 -10.02
CA ILE A 232 -18.57 -5.21 -8.90
C ILE A 232 -18.38 -4.14 -7.81
N PHE A 233 -17.13 -3.88 -7.42
CA PHE A 233 -16.83 -2.86 -6.42
C PHE A 233 -17.13 -1.46 -6.92
N VAL A 234 -16.77 -1.16 -8.18
CA VAL A 234 -17.00 0.17 -8.77
C VAL A 234 -18.50 0.50 -8.77
N ASN A 235 -19.34 -0.47 -9.13
CA ASN A 235 -20.78 -0.32 -9.10
C ASN A 235 -21.32 -0.13 -7.68
N ASP A 236 -20.83 -0.91 -6.72
CA ASP A 236 -21.24 -0.80 -5.31
C ASP A 236 -20.83 0.56 -4.71
N ALA A 237 -19.62 1.04 -4.98
CA ALA A 237 -19.14 2.35 -4.53
C ALA A 237 -19.96 3.51 -5.12
N ARG A 238 -20.27 3.44 -6.42
CA ARG A 238 -21.12 4.42 -7.09
C ARG A 238 -22.56 4.40 -6.56
N ALA A 239 -23.10 3.22 -6.28
CA ALA A 239 -24.40 3.08 -5.63
C ALA A 239 -24.39 3.66 -4.21
N ALA A 240 -23.26 3.59 -3.51
CA ALA A 240 -23.03 4.27 -2.24
C ALA A 240 -22.74 5.78 -2.41
N GLY A 241 -22.78 6.35 -3.61
CA GLY A 241 -22.60 7.77 -3.88
C GLY A 241 -21.16 8.28 -3.68
N VAL A 242 -20.17 7.42 -3.92
CA VAL A 242 -18.74 7.75 -3.86
C VAL A 242 -18.14 7.53 -5.25
N GLU A 243 -17.25 8.43 -5.69
CA GLU A 243 -16.56 8.26 -6.96
C GLU A 243 -15.69 6.99 -6.94
N SER A 244 -15.69 6.23 -8.03
CA SER A 244 -14.90 5.02 -8.12
C SER A 244 -14.60 4.62 -9.56
N GLY A 245 -13.48 3.91 -9.71
CA GLY A 245 -13.01 3.30 -10.94
C GLY A 245 -11.88 2.31 -10.67
N VAL A 246 -11.32 1.76 -11.75
CA VAL A 246 -10.09 0.97 -11.70
C VAL A 246 -8.93 1.94 -11.90
N LEU A 247 -7.95 1.89 -10.99
CA LEU A 247 -6.76 2.72 -11.12
C LEU A 247 -5.91 2.28 -12.33
N ASP A 248 -5.36 3.26 -13.04
CA ASP A 248 -4.56 3.03 -14.24
C ASP A 248 -3.08 2.72 -13.89
N TYR A 249 -2.45 1.86 -14.69
CA TYR A 249 -1.06 1.43 -14.48
C TYR A 249 -0.01 2.38 -15.06
N LYS A 250 -0.40 3.23 -16.01
CA LYS A 250 0.50 4.02 -16.86
C LYS A 250 0.38 5.51 -16.59
N THR A 251 -0.75 5.94 -16.07
CA THR A 251 -1.10 7.35 -15.87
C THR A 251 -1.45 7.61 -14.42
N TRP A 252 -0.94 8.74 -13.94
CA TRP A 252 -1.29 9.23 -12.61
C TRP A 252 -2.74 9.67 -12.60
N THR A 253 -3.53 9.05 -11.73
CA THR A 253 -4.93 9.39 -11.46
C THR A 253 -4.99 10.43 -10.35
N ASP A 254 -5.77 11.49 -10.51
CA ASP A 254 -6.04 12.41 -9.41
C ASP A 254 -6.89 11.70 -8.36
N ALA A 255 -6.47 11.81 -7.10
CA ALA A 255 -7.10 11.06 -6.02
C ALA A 255 -8.52 11.54 -5.72
N TRP A 256 -8.85 12.81 -6.00
CA TRP A 256 -10.18 13.43 -5.88
C TRP A 256 -10.17 14.80 -6.56
#